data_AF-L1PAT3-F1
#
_entry.id   AF-L1PAT3-F1
#
_cell.length_a   1.000
_cell.length_b   1.000
_cell.length_c   1.000
_cell.angle_alpha   90.00
_cell.angle_beta   90.00
_cell.angle_gamma   90.00
#
_symmetry.space_group_name_H-M   'P 1'
#
loop_
_entity.id
_entity.type
_entity.pdbx_description
1 polymer ?
#
loop_
_entity_poly.entity_id
_entity_poly.type
_entity_poly.pdbx_seq_one_letter_code
_entity_poly.pdbx_strand_id
1 'polypeptide(L)'
;MRKIVLLIGALALLQSCGPSLPKPANEFIKTYFPQAKVQEVEKEDHNGGFEAKLSDKTEIKFDQAGNWTQVDGEDGNTIPTGFFPQSIDDYVRQKGFLIEGIKKTNTGYKVDLIGSHTDLYFNHNGDLIGNY
;
A
#
# COMPACT_ATOMS: atom_id res chain seq x y z
N MET A 1 -0.78 -19.48 -17.29
CA MET A 1 0.19 -18.99 -16.28
C MET A 1 -0.35 -19.39 -14.92
N ARG A 2 0.41 -20.17 -14.15
CA ARG A 2 -0.08 -20.80 -12.90
C ARG A 2 0.03 -19.78 -11.75
N LYS A 3 -1.11 -19.28 -11.28
CA LYS A 3 -1.20 -18.48 -10.06
C LYS A 3 -1.09 -19.44 -8.86
N ILE A 4 -0.07 -19.25 -8.02
CA ILE A 4 0.11 -20.01 -6.78
C ILE A 4 -0.32 -19.09 -5.65
N VAL A 5 -1.59 -19.23 -5.23
CA VAL A 5 -2.15 -18.48 -4.09
C VAL A 5 -1.87 -19.27 -2.82
N LEU A 6 -1.12 -18.68 -1.90
CA LEU A 6 -0.88 -19.22 -0.57
C LEU A 6 -1.86 -18.53 0.40
N LEU A 7 -2.64 -19.30 1.15
CA LEU A 7 -3.54 -18.82 2.21
C LEU A 7 -2.93 -19.22 3.55
N ILE A 8 -2.46 -18.28 4.36
CA ILE A 8 -1.88 -18.58 5.68
C ILE A 8 -2.73 -17.96 6.80
N GLY A 9 -3.41 -18.83 7.54
CA GLY A 9 -4.06 -18.52 8.81
C GLY A 9 -3.15 -18.81 10.01
N ALA A 10 -3.07 -17.83 10.92
CA ALA A 10 -2.64 -17.87 12.33
C ALA A 10 -1.61 -18.92 12.79
N LEU A 11 -0.43 -18.40 13.17
CA LEU A 11 0.51 -18.93 14.16
C LEU A 11 0.97 -20.39 13.98
N ALA A 12 1.69 -20.63 12.90
CA ALA A 12 2.74 -21.64 12.83
C ALA A 12 3.82 -21.14 11.87
N LEU A 13 5.09 -21.40 12.20
CA LEU A 13 6.23 -21.22 11.30
C LEU A 13 6.10 -22.21 10.12
N LEU A 14 5.15 -21.96 9.24
CA LEU A 14 5.05 -22.64 7.96
C LEU A 14 5.89 -21.81 6.99
N GLN A 15 7.10 -22.27 6.72
CA GLN A 15 7.81 -21.90 5.50
C GLN A 15 6.91 -22.30 4.33
N SER A 16 6.05 -21.40 3.88
CA SER A 16 5.45 -21.53 2.57
C SER A 16 6.59 -21.41 1.55
N CYS A 17 6.63 -22.30 0.57
CA CYS A 17 7.53 -22.21 -0.58
C CYS A 17 7.09 -21.07 -1.49
N GLY A 18 7.17 -19.84 -0.98
CA GLY A 18 6.76 -18.60 -1.62
C GLY A 18 7.72 -17.47 -1.22
N PRO A 19 7.76 -16.37 -1.97
CA PRO A 19 8.65 -15.26 -1.66
C PRO A 19 8.35 -14.70 -0.26
N SER A 20 9.38 -14.52 0.55
CA SER A 20 9.25 -13.84 1.84
C SER A 20 9.49 -12.34 1.65
N LEU A 21 8.65 -11.51 2.25
CA LEU A 21 8.85 -10.06 2.26
C LEU A 21 10.19 -9.68 2.94
N PRO A 22 10.89 -8.66 2.45
CA PRO A 22 12.04 -8.08 3.15
C PRO A 22 11.67 -7.58 4.55
N LYS A 23 12.67 -7.46 5.44
CA LYS A 23 12.45 -6.99 6.80
C LYS A 23 11.75 -5.61 6.86
N PRO A 24 12.13 -4.59 6.06
CA PRO A 24 11.45 -3.30 6.06
C PRO A 24 9.96 -3.37 5.71
N ALA A 25 9.59 -4.25 4.76
CA ALA A 25 8.19 -4.45 4.38
C ALA A 25 7.37 -5.09 5.51
N ASN A 26 7.93 -6.08 6.20
CA ASN A 26 7.27 -6.68 7.37
C ASN A 26 7.09 -5.66 8.51
N GLU A 27 8.08 -4.81 8.76
CA GLU A 27 8.00 -3.75 9.77
C GLU A 27 6.96 -2.69 9.41
N PHE A 28 6.86 -2.31 8.13
CA PHE A 28 5.84 -1.42 7.62
C PHE A 28 4.43 -1.96 7.87
N ILE A 29 4.16 -3.22 7.48
CA ILE A 29 2.85 -3.86 7.66
C ILE A 29 2.51 -3.95 9.15
N LYS A 30 3.46 -4.37 9.99
CA LYS A 30 3.25 -4.45 11.45
C LYS A 30 2.91 -3.08 12.07
N THR A 31 3.51 -2.01 11.56
CA THR A 31 3.35 -0.65 12.11
C THR A 31 2.01 -0.04 11.70
N TYR A 32 1.66 -0.11 10.41
CA TYR A 32 0.50 0.61 9.87
C TYR A 32 -0.75 -0.26 9.74
N PHE A 33 -0.60 -1.59 9.66
CA PHE A 33 -1.69 -2.55 9.51
C PHE A 33 -1.68 -3.64 10.61
N PRO A 34 -1.62 -3.27 11.91
CA PRO A 34 -1.39 -4.22 13.00
C PRO A 34 -2.50 -5.27 13.19
N GLN A 35 -3.71 -5.00 12.68
CA GLN A 35 -4.84 -5.91 12.74
C GLN A 35 -4.98 -6.81 11.51
N ALA A 36 -4.27 -6.46 10.42
CA ALA A 36 -4.32 -7.20 9.18
C ALA A 36 -3.24 -8.29 9.16
N LYS A 37 -3.54 -9.40 8.49
CA LYS A 37 -2.59 -10.49 8.26
C LYS A 37 -2.20 -10.51 6.80
N VAL A 38 -0.92 -10.77 6.51
CA VAL A 38 -0.48 -11.06 5.15
C VAL A 38 -1.14 -12.36 4.71
N GLN A 39 -1.99 -12.29 3.68
CA GLN A 39 -2.61 -13.46 3.08
C GLN A 39 -1.73 -14.00 1.97
N GLU A 40 -1.28 -13.12 1.08
CA GLU A 40 -0.53 -13.49 -0.12
C GLU A 40 0.68 -12.58 -0.30
N VAL A 41 1.77 -13.16 -0.83
CA VAL A 41 2.97 -12.42 -1.25
C VAL A 41 3.36 -12.89 -2.65
N GLU A 42 3.46 -11.95 -3.57
CA GLU A 42 3.95 -12.17 -4.92
C GLU A 42 5.26 -11.39 -5.13
N LYS A 43 6.18 -11.95 -5.92
CA LYS A 43 7.37 -11.24 -6.39
C LYS A 43 7.07 -10.68 -7.77
N GLU A 44 7.28 -9.38 -7.98
CA GLU A 44 7.05 -8.77 -9.28
C GLU A 44 8.18 -9.15 -10.26
N ASP A 45 7.80 -9.75 -11.40
CA ASP A 45 8.75 -10.26 -12.41
C ASP A 45 9.64 -9.18 -13.02
N HIS A 46 9.13 -7.96 -13.21
CA HIS A 46 9.79 -6.91 -14.00
C HIS A 46 10.79 -6.09 -13.18
N ASN A 47 10.43 -5.75 -11.95
CA ASN A 47 11.20 -4.81 -11.12
C ASN A 47 11.86 -5.50 -9.90
N GLY A 48 11.60 -6.79 -9.70
CA GLY A 48 12.11 -7.54 -8.55
C GLY A 48 11.53 -7.09 -7.20
N GLY A 49 10.48 -6.26 -7.23
CA GLY A 49 9.72 -5.82 -6.06
C GLY A 49 8.79 -6.92 -5.53
N PHE A 50 7.96 -6.54 -4.56
CA PHE A 50 7.03 -7.44 -3.90
C PHE A 50 5.64 -6.82 -3.84
N GLU A 51 4.61 -7.64 -3.97
CA GLU A 51 3.23 -7.28 -3.69
C GLU A 51 2.73 -8.13 -2.52
N ALA A 52 2.11 -7.51 -1.54
CA ALA A 52 1.48 -8.18 -0.41
C ALA A 52 -0.01 -7.86 -0.39
N LYS A 53 -0.85 -8.88 -0.33
CA LYS A 53 -2.29 -8.73 -0.11
C LYS A 53 -2.62 -9.07 1.34
N LEU A 54 -3.31 -8.16 2.01
CA LEU A 54 -3.65 -8.27 3.42
C LEU A 54 -5.09 -8.76 3.63
N SER A 55 -5.39 -9.21 4.84
CA SER A 55 -6.70 -9.77 5.19
C SER A 55 -7.84 -8.76 5.24
N ASP A 56 -7.52 -7.47 5.30
CA ASP A 56 -8.48 -6.37 5.19
C ASP A 56 -8.65 -5.90 3.73
N LYS A 57 -8.11 -6.68 2.77
CA LYS A 57 -8.07 -6.43 1.33
C LYS A 57 -7.07 -5.38 0.86
N THR A 58 -6.31 -4.76 1.78
CA THR A 58 -5.25 -3.83 1.38
C THR A 58 -4.20 -4.54 0.52
N GLU A 59 -3.87 -3.96 -0.64
CA GLU A 59 -2.75 -4.33 -1.47
C GLU A 59 -1.59 -3.35 -1.27
N ILE A 60 -0.38 -3.89 -1.03
CA ILE A 60 0.81 -3.08 -0.81
C ILE A 60 1.91 -3.54 -1.75
N LYS A 61 2.41 -2.60 -2.55
CA LYS A 61 3.61 -2.81 -3.37
C LYS A 61 4.84 -2.27 -2.66
N PHE A 62 5.91 -3.04 -2.73
CA PHE A 62 7.22 -2.71 -2.21
C PHE A 62 8.28 -2.80 -3.30
N ASP A 63 9.30 -1.97 -3.21
CA ASP A 63 10.53 -2.16 -3.99
C ASP A 63 11.32 -3.40 -3.51
N GLN A 64 12.42 -3.72 -4.21
CA GLN A 64 13.27 -4.86 -3.86
C GLN A 64 13.86 -4.79 -2.44
N ALA A 65 14.03 -3.58 -1.88
CA ALA A 65 14.54 -3.37 -0.52
C ALA A 65 13.43 -3.47 0.54
N GLY A 66 12.16 -3.52 0.14
CA GLY A 66 11.02 -3.58 1.03
C GLY A 66 10.46 -2.21 1.41
N ASN A 67 10.82 -1.14 0.70
CA ASN A 67 10.19 0.17 0.90
C ASN A 67 8.88 0.23 0.12
N TRP A 68 7.82 0.74 0.74
CA TRP A 68 6.52 0.87 0.08
C TRP A 68 6.61 1.81 -1.13
N THR A 69 5.88 1.46 -2.18
CA THR A 69 5.74 2.25 -3.41
C THR A 69 4.27 2.55 -3.72
N GLN A 70 3.36 1.67 -3.31
CA GLN A 70 1.91 1.87 -3.39
C GLN A 70 1.22 1.16 -2.23
N VAL A 71 0.17 1.77 -1.70
CA VAL A 71 -0.76 1.19 -0.73
C VAL A 71 -2.17 1.48 -1.24
N ASP A 72 -2.97 0.45 -1.40
CA ASP A 72 -4.33 0.53 -1.96
C ASP A 72 -5.28 -0.26 -1.07
N GLY A 73 -6.35 0.36 -0.59
CA GLY A 73 -7.34 -0.30 0.26
C GLY A 73 -8.19 -1.33 -0.48
N GLU A 74 -8.29 -1.22 -1.82
CA GLU A 74 -9.24 -1.94 -2.67
C GLU A 74 -10.71 -1.79 -2.21
N ASP A 75 -11.67 -2.00 -3.11
CA ASP A 75 -13.12 -2.01 -2.81
C ASP A 75 -13.64 -0.78 -1.99
N GLY A 76 -13.02 0.39 -2.11
CA GLY A 76 -13.43 1.60 -1.36
C GLY A 76 -13.03 1.59 0.12
N ASN A 77 -12.05 0.78 0.54
CA ASN A 77 -11.55 0.80 1.91
C ASN A 77 -10.53 1.94 2.13
N THR A 78 -10.51 2.50 3.34
CA THR A 78 -9.52 3.51 3.72
C THR A 78 -8.19 2.88 4.12
N ILE A 79 -7.09 3.55 3.77
CA ILE A 79 -5.75 3.19 4.26
C ILE A 79 -5.36 4.01 5.50
N PRO A 80 -4.47 3.49 6.37
CA PRO A 80 -3.91 4.25 7.49
C PRO A 80 -3.09 5.45 7.01
N THR A 81 -2.84 6.41 7.91
CA THR A 81 -2.01 7.59 7.63
C THR A 81 -0.70 7.55 8.42
N GLY A 82 0.16 8.57 8.24
CA GLY A 82 1.40 8.73 9.01
C GLY A 82 2.66 8.16 8.37
N PHE A 83 2.56 7.45 7.23
CA PHE A 83 3.72 6.98 6.45
C PHE A 83 4.02 7.84 5.21
N PHE A 84 3.28 8.92 5.02
CA PHE A 84 3.41 9.92 3.96
C PHE A 84 3.26 11.33 4.57
N PRO A 85 3.57 12.43 3.85
CA PRO A 85 3.50 13.78 4.41
C PRO A 85 2.12 14.12 4.99
N GLN A 86 2.10 14.62 6.24
CA GLN A 86 0.87 14.94 6.98
C GLN A 86 -0.01 15.96 6.23
N SER A 87 0.59 16.88 5.46
CA SER A 87 -0.14 17.87 4.67
C SER A 87 -1.10 17.26 3.64
N ILE A 88 -0.82 16.04 3.15
CA ILE A 88 -1.71 15.32 2.25
C ILE A 88 -2.98 14.89 3.00
N ASP A 89 -2.83 14.25 4.15
CA ASP A 89 -3.96 13.84 5.02
C ASP A 89 -4.80 15.05 5.43
N ASP A 90 -4.14 16.14 5.83
CA ASP A 90 -4.80 17.38 6.23
C ASP A 90 -5.62 17.98 5.07
N TYR A 91 -5.05 18.05 3.86
CA TYR A 91 -5.73 18.56 2.68
C TYR A 91 -6.97 17.71 2.33
N VAL A 92 -6.81 16.39 2.27
CA VAL A 92 -7.89 15.47 1.89
C VAL A 92 -9.04 15.54 2.89
N ARG A 93 -8.74 15.53 4.20
CA ARG A 93 -9.73 15.69 5.27
C ARG A 93 -10.43 17.04 5.22
N GLN A 94 -9.69 18.12 4.98
CA GLN A 94 -10.27 19.46 4.85
C GLN A 94 -11.29 19.53 3.71
N LYS A 95 -11.08 18.78 2.62
CA LYS A 95 -12.00 18.68 1.49
C LYS A 95 -13.15 17.70 1.70
N GLY A 96 -13.19 17.01 2.84
CA GLY A 96 -14.25 16.06 3.18
C GLY A 96 -14.13 14.71 2.47
N PHE A 97 -12.95 14.39 1.94
CA PHE A 97 -12.68 13.10 1.31
C PHE A 97 -11.97 12.13 2.28
N LEU A 98 -11.88 10.88 1.87
CA LEU A 98 -11.09 9.83 2.50
C LEU A 98 -10.10 9.26 1.49
N ILE A 99 -8.95 8.80 1.96
CA ILE A 99 -7.90 8.21 1.11
C ILE A 99 -8.16 6.72 0.94
N GLU A 100 -8.37 6.28 -0.30
CA GLU A 100 -8.44 4.88 -0.69
C GLU A 100 -7.04 4.32 -0.99
N GLY A 101 -6.23 5.12 -1.70
CA GLY A 101 -4.92 4.67 -2.16
C GLY A 101 -3.90 5.80 -2.20
N ILE A 102 -2.62 5.44 -2.09
CA ILE A 102 -1.51 6.35 -2.30
C ILE A 102 -0.36 5.64 -3.02
N LYS A 103 0.19 6.30 -4.03
CA LYS A 103 1.28 5.79 -4.85
C LYS A 103 2.39 6.82 -4.98
N LYS A 104 3.64 6.38 -4.79
CA LYS A 104 4.83 7.19 -5.11
C LYS A 104 4.96 7.34 -6.62
N THR A 105 5.22 8.56 -7.05
CA THR A 105 5.52 8.93 -8.43
C THR A 105 6.88 9.60 -8.50
N ASN A 106 7.34 9.92 -9.70
CA ASN A 106 8.59 10.68 -9.87
C ASN A 106 8.50 12.12 -9.32
N THR A 107 7.28 12.67 -9.23
CA THR A 107 7.04 14.05 -8.78
C THR A 107 6.56 14.14 -7.33
N GLY A 108 6.15 13.03 -6.72
CA GLY A 108 5.68 12.97 -5.34
C GLY A 108 4.70 11.82 -5.15
N TYR A 109 3.42 12.16 -5.00
CA TYR A 109 2.36 11.20 -4.67
C TYR A 109 1.15 11.38 -5.59
N LYS A 110 0.58 10.26 -6.02
CA LYS A 110 -0.80 10.16 -6.52
C LYS A 110 -1.65 9.63 -5.38
N VAL A 111 -2.80 10.26 -5.14
CA VAL A 111 -3.72 9.94 -4.05
C VAL A 111 -5.10 9.68 -4.63
N ASP A 112 -5.60 8.49 -4.34
CA ASP A 112 -6.88 7.98 -4.83
C ASP A 112 -7.91 8.17 -3.70
N LEU A 113 -9.08 8.67 -4.06
CA LEU A 113 -10.08 9.14 -3.11
C LEU A 113 -11.33 8.26 -3.17
N ILE A 114 -11.86 7.89 -2.00
CA ILE A 114 -13.11 7.13 -1.94
C ILE A 114 -14.25 7.91 -2.58
N GLY A 115 -14.97 7.26 -3.50
CA GLY A 115 -16.17 7.81 -4.12
C GLY A 115 -15.90 8.94 -5.12
N SER A 116 -14.65 9.12 -5.54
CA SER A 116 -14.24 10.09 -6.54
C SER A 116 -13.53 9.38 -7.69
N HIS A 117 -13.76 9.84 -8.91
CA HIS A 117 -13.02 9.41 -10.10
C HIS A 117 -11.82 10.30 -10.40
N THR A 118 -11.58 11.31 -9.56
CA THR A 118 -10.47 12.25 -9.67
C THR A 118 -9.37 11.86 -8.69
N ASP A 119 -8.17 11.74 -9.23
CA ASP A 119 -6.94 11.52 -8.48
C ASP A 119 -6.32 12.88 -8.11
N LEU A 120 -5.73 12.97 -6.92
CA LEU A 120 -4.96 14.14 -6.52
C LEU A 120 -3.46 13.88 -6.62
N TYR A 121 -2.72 14.88 -7.07
CA TYR A 121 -1.26 14.80 -7.18
C TYR A 121 -0.61 15.81 -6.24
N PHE A 122 0.34 15.31 -5.46
CA PHE A 122 1.12 16.09 -4.51
C PHE A 122 2.61 15.98 -4.85
N ASN A 123 3.37 17.04 -4.58
CA ASN A 123 4.83 16.97 -4.68
C ASN A 123 5.44 16.15 -3.51
N HIS A 124 6.75 15.97 -3.50
CA HIS A 124 7.48 15.27 -2.43
C HIS A 124 7.31 15.87 -1.02
N ASN A 125 7.03 17.18 -0.93
CA ASN A 125 6.76 17.87 0.34
C ASN A 125 5.30 17.71 0.80
N GLY A 126 4.43 17.17 -0.05
CA GLY A 126 3.00 17.05 0.20
C GLY A 126 2.19 18.29 -0.15
N ASP A 127 2.69 19.18 -1.01
CA ASP A 127 1.91 20.29 -1.56
C ASP A 127 1.12 19.81 -2.79
N LEU A 128 -0.15 20.22 -2.91
CA LEU A 128 -0.98 19.89 -4.06
C LEU A 128 -0.40 20.54 -5.33
N ILE A 129 -0.20 19.74 -6.38
CA ILE A 129 0.31 20.18 -7.68
C ILE A 129 -0.68 19.96 -8.83
N GLY A 130 -1.75 19.21 -8.60
CA GLY A 130 -2.80 19.04 -9.60
C GLY A 130 -3.79 17.94 -9.24
N ASN A 131 -4.74 17.73 -10.14
CA ASN A 131 -5.73 16.68 -10.10
C ASN A 131 -6.03 16.21 -11.53
N TYR A 132 -6.37 14.94 -11.70
CA TYR A 132 -6.73 14.36 -13.01
C TYR A 132 -7.96 13.47 -12.90
#